data_AF-A0A5S3YR56-F1
#
_entry.id   AF-A0A5S3YR56-F1
#
_cell.length_a   1.000
_cell.length_b   1.000
_cell.length_c   1.000
_cell.angle_alpha   90.00
_cell.angle_beta   90.00
_cell.angle_gamma   90.00
#
_symmetry.space_group_name_H-M   'P 1'
#
loop_
_entity.id
_entity.type
_entity.pdbx_description
1 polymer ?
#
loop_
_entity_poly.entity_id
_entity_poly.type
_entity_poly.pdbx_seq_one_letter_code
_entity_poly.pdbx_strand_id
1 'polypeptide(L)'
;MSLFEQRNQVVQNDLDGNGAEMRKIITKIMDRSASIRDTDLLHKSLKLQEALLLGRLYVSKFLINNSVEENQRSLDEFEEVAIEAQNLKSVLTNAQEIAAFNDFARRSEVYVEGIKKVQEIIISRNNLTENSLNKISPEIAEQIERIKLASESRLDEIGPQLQSDSESAIITIIVFSLIVIGVGVFLSYFIFKFN
;
A
#
# COMPACT_ATOMS: atom_id res chain seq x y z
N MET A 1 -20.38 -6.23 -2.62
CA MET A 1 -19.25 -6.31 -1.67
C MET A 1 -18.00 -5.86 -2.40
N SER A 2 -17.29 -4.86 -1.89
CA SER A 2 -16.07 -4.34 -2.52
C SER A 2 -14.94 -5.38 -2.49
N LEU A 3 -13.96 -5.28 -3.40
CA LEU A 3 -12.79 -6.17 -3.39
C LEU A 3 -11.99 -6.07 -2.08
N PHE A 4 -12.03 -4.90 -1.42
CA PHE A 4 -11.41 -4.69 -0.12
C PHE A 4 -12.13 -5.46 1.00
N GLU A 5 -13.47 -5.43 1.02
CA GLU A 5 -14.27 -6.21 1.98
C GLU A 5 -14.10 -7.72 1.78
N GLN A 6 -14.08 -8.17 0.52
CA GLN A 6 -13.83 -9.57 0.18
C GLN A 6 -12.45 -10.02 0.70
N ARG A 7 -11.40 -9.23 0.45
CA ARG A 7 -10.06 -9.52 0.96
C ARG A 7 -10.04 -9.63 2.49
N ASN A 8 -10.64 -8.67 3.19
CA ASN A 8 -10.63 -8.67 4.65
C ASN A 8 -11.37 -9.88 5.24
N GLN A 9 -12.48 -10.29 4.64
CA GLN A 9 -13.16 -11.51 5.05
C GLN A 9 -12.30 -12.77 4.86
N VAL A 10 -11.60 -12.89 3.72
CA VAL A 10 -10.69 -14.01 3.48
C VAL A 10 -9.52 -13.99 4.48
N VAL A 11 -8.91 -12.83 4.73
CA VAL A 11 -7.82 -12.73 5.72
C VAL A 11 -8.32 -13.13 7.11
N GLN A 12 -9.45 -12.62 7.55
CA GLN A 12 -9.94 -12.87 8.90
C GLN A 12 -10.40 -14.31 9.12
N ASN A 13 -11.16 -14.87 8.16
CA ASN A 13 -11.80 -16.17 8.31
C ASN A 13 -10.91 -17.32 7.82
N ASP A 14 -10.30 -17.18 6.64
CA ASP A 14 -9.57 -18.27 5.98
C ASP A 14 -8.10 -18.30 6.44
N LEU A 15 -7.50 -17.14 6.73
CA LEU A 15 -6.08 -17.05 7.15
C LEU A 15 -5.92 -16.97 8.67
N ASP A 16 -6.31 -15.86 9.30
CA ASP A 16 -6.01 -15.59 10.72
C ASP A 16 -6.61 -16.65 11.64
N GLY A 17 -7.89 -16.97 11.45
CA GLY A 17 -8.59 -17.99 12.24
C GLY A 17 -7.96 -19.38 12.10
N ASN A 18 -7.75 -19.85 10.87
CA ASN A 18 -7.17 -21.19 10.64
C ASN A 18 -5.70 -21.25 11.05
N GLY A 19 -4.91 -20.21 10.77
CA GLY A 19 -3.51 -20.11 11.17
C GLY A 19 -3.33 -20.19 12.68
N ALA A 20 -4.24 -19.55 13.44
CA ALA A 20 -4.24 -19.64 14.89
C ALA A 20 -4.58 -21.04 15.40
N GLU A 21 -5.62 -21.68 14.85
CA GLU A 21 -6.04 -23.01 15.28
C GLU A 21 -5.02 -24.11 14.90
N MET A 22 -4.44 -24.05 13.70
CA MET A 22 -3.37 -24.97 13.28
C MET A 22 -2.21 -24.98 14.28
N ARG A 23 -1.74 -23.79 14.67
CA ARG A 23 -0.66 -23.63 15.64
C ARG A 23 -1.05 -24.16 17.03
N LYS A 24 -2.29 -23.95 17.49
CA LYS A 24 -2.80 -24.53 18.75
C LYS A 24 -2.81 -26.06 18.71
N ILE A 25 -3.21 -26.65 17.58
CA ILE A 25 -3.27 -28.10 17.42
C ILE A 25 -1.87 -28.71 17.55
N ILE A 26 -0.89 -28.17 16.82
CA ILE A 26 0.48 -28.68 16.89
C ILE A 26 1.05 -28.54 18.31
N THR A 27 0.83 -27.41 18.97
CA THR A 27 1.26 -27.22 20.37
C THR A 27 0.68 -28.28 21.30
N LYS A 28 -0.60 -28.66 21.15
CA LYS A 28 -1.20 -29.72 21.98
C LYS A 28 -0.55 -31.09 21.75
N ILE A 29 -0.19 -31.42 20.51
CA ILE A 29 0.53 -32.66 20.18
C ILE A 29 1.94 -32.61 20.78
N MET A 30 2.62 -31.47 20.72
CA MET A 30 3.93 -31.25 21.35
C MET A 30 3.87 -31.41 22.88
N ASP A 31 2.92 -30.77 23.56
CA ASP A 31 2.79 -30.86 25.02
C ASP A 31 2.54 -32.30 25.48
N ARG A 32 1.70 -33.02 24.74
CA ARG A 32 1.40 -34.42 25.02
C ARG A 32 2.61 -35.31 24.78
N SER A 33 3.26 -35.20 23.62
CA SER A 33 4.48 -35.97 23.31
C SER A 33 5.57 -35.75 24.34
N ALA A 34 5.78 -34.51 24.81
CA ALA A 34 6.69 -34.22 25.91
C ALA A 34 6.28 -34.92 27.22
N SER A 35 4.98 -34.91 27.55
CA SER A 35 4.46 -35.55 28.78
C SER A 35 4.65 -37.06 28.81
N ILE A 36 4.54 -37.73 27.66
CA ILE A 36 4.73 -39.18 27.52
C ILE A 36 6.17 -39.56 27.13
N ARG A 37 7.06 -38.57 26.99
CA ARG A 37 8.46 -38.74 26.56
C ARG A 37 8.60 -39.42 25.20
N ASP A 38 7.64 -39.19 24.31
CA ASP A 38 7.72 -39.63 22.92
C ASP A 38 8.54 -38.62 22.12
N THR A 39 9.84 -38.90 22.01
CA THR A 39 10.79 -37.98 21.38
C THR A 39 10.63 -37.90 19.87
N ASP A 40 10.15 -38.97 19.21
CA ASP A 40 9.96 -38.97 17.76
C ASP A 40 8.72 -38.15 17.39
N LEU A 41 7.61 -38.36 18.10
CA LEU A 41 6.42 -37.54 17.94
C LEU A 41 6.69 -36.06 18.25
N LEU A 42 7.46 -35.77 19.30
CA LEU A 42 7.86 -34.42 19.66
C LEU A 42 8.72 -33.77 18.57
N HIS A 43 9.73 -34.49 18.08
CA HIS A 43 10.63 -33.98 17.04
C HIS A 43 9.87 -33.64 15.75
N LYS A 44 9.01 -34.54 15.27
CA LYS A 44 8.19 -34.31 14.07
C LYS A 44 7.19 -33.18 14.26
N SER A 45 6.61 -33.04 15.46
CA SER A 45 5.72 -31.93 15.78
C SER A 45 6.45 -30.58 15.77
N LEU A 46 7.70 -30.53 16.26
CA LEU A 46 8.55 -29.33 16.21
C LEU A 46 8.88 -28.93 14.78
N LYS A 47 9.25 -29.89 13.92
CA LYS A 47 9.53 -29.64 12.50
C LYS A 47 8.31 -29.08 11.76
N LEU A 48 7.13 -29.66 12.00
CA LEU A 48 5.88 -29.12 11.46
C LEU A 48 5.55 -27.72 12.00
N GLN A 49 5.81 -27.47 13.30
CA GLN A 49 5.60 -26.15 13.88
C GLN A 49 6.51 -25.08 13.27
N GLU A 50 7.77 -25.42 13.02
CA GLU A 50 8.76 -24.56 12.37
C GLU A 50 8.30 -24.20 10.94
N ALA A 51 8.00 -25.22 10.12
CA ALA A 51 7.50 -25.03 8.76
C ALA A 51 6.24 -24.16 8.73
N LEU A 52 5.28 -24.40 9.64
CA LEU A 52 4.04 -23.61 9.71
C LEU A 52 4.31 -22.14 10.03
N LEU A 53 5.22 -21.85 10.97
CA LEU A 53 5.53 -20.46 11.33
C LEU A 53 6.24 -19.73 10.19
N LEU A 54 7.13 -20.42 9.47
CA LEU A 54 7.81 -19.87 8.32
C LEU A 54 6.84 -19.59 7.16
N GLY A 55 5.96 -20.54 6.84
CA GLY A 55 4.90 -20.32 5.85
C GLY A 55 4.00 -19.14 6.21
N ARG A 56 3.55 -19.05 7.46
CA ARG A 56 2.73 -17.91 7.94
C ARG A 56 3.46 -16.57 7.90
N LEU A 57 4.78 -16.55 8.12
CA LEU A 57 5.59 -15.34 7.95
C LEU A 57 5.54 -14.84 6.50
N TYR A 58 5.75 -15.73 5.53
CA TYR A 58 5.73 -15.35 4.11
C TYR A 58 4.34 -14.95 3.63
N VAL A 59 3.27 -15.57 4.16
CA VAL A 59 1.90 -15.11 3.93
C VAL A 59 1.71 -13.69 4.45
N SER A 60 2.19 -13.39 5.66
CA SER A 60 2.12 -12.03 6.20
C SER A 60 2.89 -11.02 5.34
N LYS A 61 4.08 -11.40 4.84
CA LYS A 61 4.86 -10.55 3.92
C LYS A 61 4.11 -10.33 2.61
N PHE A 62 3.49 -11.36 2.06
CA PHE A 62 2.62 -11.24 0.89
C PHE A 62 1.42 -10.33 1.15
N LEU A 63 0.73 -10.46 2.28
CA LEU A 63 -0.40 -9.58 2.62
C LEU A 63 0.00 -8.11 2.80
N ILE A 64 1.25 -7.83 3.14
CA ILE A 64 1.75 -6.44 3.25
C ILE A 64 2.19 -5.93 1.88
N ASN A 65 3.03 -6.70 1.18
CA ASN A 65 3.70 -6.25 -0.04
C ASN A 65 2.85 -6.44 -1.31
N ASN A 66 1.88 -7.36 -1.28
CA ASN A 66 1.06 -7.81 -2.40
C ASN A 66 1.88 -8.26 -3.62
N SER A 67 3.12 -8.73 -3.41
CA SER A 67 4.02 -9.14 -4.49
C SER A 67 3.84 -10.60 -4.88
N VAL A 68 4.08 -10.92 -6.15
CA VAL A 68 3.94 -12.28 -6.69
C VAL A 68 5.02 -13.20 -6.10
N GLU A 69 6.22 -12.66 -5.85
CA GLU A 69 7.35 -13.41 -5.31
C GLU A 69 7.09 -13.88 -3.88
N GLU A 70 6.54 -13.01 -3.02
CA GLU A 70 6.21 -13.37 -1.63
C GLU A 70 5.02 -14.33 -1.58
N ASN A 71 4.07 -14.21 -2.52
CA ASN A 71 3.00 -15.19 -2.65
C ASN A 71 3.53 -16.57 -3.05
N GLN A 72 4.37 -16.64 -4.09
CA GLN A 72 4.96 -17.90 -4.53
C GLN A 72 5.78 -18.52 -3.39
N ARG A 73 6.62 -17.72 -2.73
CA ARG A 73 7.38 -18.19 -1.58
C ARG A 73 6.47 -18.70 -0.46
N SER A 74 5.33 -18.04 -0.21
CA SER A 74 4.38 -18.53 0.79
C SER A 74 3.78 -19.89 0.42
N LEU A 75 3.51 -20.14 -0.86
CA LEU A 75 3.01 -21.44 -1.33
C LEU A 75 4.08 -22.52 -1.20
N ASP A 76 5.32 -22.23 -1.60
CA ASP A 76 6.46 -23.17 -1.48
C ASP A 76 6.66 -23.60 -0.01
N GLU A 77 6.57 -22.66 0.94
CA GLU A 77 6.68 -22.97 2.37
C GLU A 77 5.52 -23.82 2.88
N PHE A 78 4.32 -23.68 2.28
CA PHE A 78 3.19 -24.55 2.60
C PHE A 78 3.28 -25.94 1.96
N GLU A 79 4.10 -26.13 0.92
CA GLU A 79 4.50 -27.47 0.46
C GLU A 79 5.37 -28.15 1.52
N GLU A 80 6.31 -27.43 2.14
CA GLU A 80 7.12 -27.95 3.25
C GLU A 80 6.26 -28.28 4.48
N VAL A 81 5.25 -27.44 4.80
CA VAL A 81 4.25 -27.77 5.83
C VAL A 81 3.54 -29.09 5.51
N ALA A 82 3.18 -29.33 4.25
CA ALA A 82 2.52 -30.56 3.84
C ALA A 82 3.45 -31.78 3.99
N ILE A 83 4.74 -31.64 3.65
CA ILE A 83 5.75 -32.69 3.83
C ILE A 83 5.89 -33.05 5.30
N GLU A 84 6.10 -32.05 6.17
CA GLU A 84 6.28 -32.29 7.60
C GLU A 84 5.00 -32.79 8.28
N ALA A 85 3.84 -32.41 7.74
CA ALA A 85 2.56 -32.95 8.18
C ALA A 85 2.45 -34.45 7.88
N GLN A 86 2.90 -34.93 6.71
CA GLN A 86 2.93 -36.37 6.43
C GLN A 86 3.92 -37.10 7.35
N ASN A 87 5.09 -36.50 7.61
CA ASN A 87 6.06 -37.05 8.54
C ASN A 87 5.47 -37.24 9.94
N LEU A 88 4.75 -36.24 10.45
CA LEU A 88 4.04 -36.34 11.72
C LEU A 88 2.92 -37.39 11.68
N LYS A 89 2.09 -37.38 10.62
CA LYS A 89 0.99 -38.32 10.46
C LYS A 89 1.44 -39.78 10.54
N SER A 90 2.59 -40.09 9.97
CA SER A 90 3.15 -41.44 9.92
C SER A 90 3.41 -42.07 11.29
N VAL A 91 3.53 -41.26 12.35
CA VAL A 91 3.84 -41.73 13.71
C VAL A 91 2.68 -41.55 14.69
N LEU A 92 1.57 -40.97 14.25
CA LEU A 92 0.38 -40.78 15.08
C LEU A 92 -0.32 -42.12 15.34
N THR A 93 -0.50 -42.44 16.62
CA THR A 93 -1.18 -43.67 17.06
C THR A 93 -2.39 -43.39 17.94
N ASN A 94 -2.44 -42.25 18.63
CA ASN A 94 -3.55 -41.89 19.49
C ASN A 94 -4.73 -41.32 18.69
N ALA A 95 -5.94 -41.83 18.94
CA ALA A 95 -7.14 -41.43 18.21
C ALA A 95 -7.50 -39.93 18.34
N GLN A 96 -7.22 -39.32 19.50
CA GLN A 96 -7.50 -37.89 19.73
C GLN A 96 -6.51 -37.02 18.96
N GLU A 97 -5.22 -37.41 18.92
CA GLU A 97 -4.20 -36.73 18.13
C GLU A 97 -4.46 -36.87 16.63
N ILE A 98 -4.90 -38.06 16.17
CA ILE A 98 -5.29 -38.28 14.76
C ILE A 98 -6.47 -37.37 14.38
N ALA A 99 -7.49 -37.27 15.25
CA ALA A 99 -8.62 -36.37 15.00
C ALA A 99 -8.18 -34.90 14.97
N ALA A 100 -7.31 -34.48 15.90
CA ALA A 100 -6.76 -33.13 15.91
C ALA A 100 -5.90 -32.85 14.67
N PHE A 101 -5.08 -33.81 14.24
CA PHE A 101 -4.26 -33.71 13.04
C PHE A 101 -5.12 -33.60 11.76
N ASN A 102 -6.22 -34.34 11.68
CA ASN A 102 -7.14 -34.21 10.55
C ASN A 102 -7.80 -32.82 10.51
N ASP A 103 -8.10 -32.23 11.68
CA ASP A 103 -8.57 -30.84 11.73
C ASP A 103 -7.47 -29.86 11.28
N PHE A 104 -6.22 -30.10 11.69
CA PHE A 104 -5.06 -29.33 11.18
C PHE A 104 -4.96 -29.41 9.65
N ALA A 105 -5.02 -30.61 9.06
CA ALA A 105 -4.88 -30.80 7.62
C ALA A 105 -5.97 -30.05 6.84
N ARG A 106 -7.24 -30.19 7.25
CA ARG A 106 -8.37 -29.46 6.67
C ARG A 106 -8.19 -27.94 6.77
N ARG A 107 -7.69 -27.45 7.90
CA ARG A 107 -7.43 -26.01 8.09
C ARG A 107 -6.26 -25.52 7.25
N SER A 108 -5.24 -26.35 7.05
CA SER A 108 -4.12 -26.05 6.17
C SER A 108 -4.57 -25.91 4.72
N GLU A 109 -5.46 -26.79 4.25
CA GLU A 109 -6.07 -26.68 2.93
C GLU A 109 -6.85 -25.37 2.78
N VAL A 110 -7.73 -25.05 3.74
CA VAL A 110 -8.49 -23.78 3.72
C VAL A 110 -7.55 -22.57 3.75
N TYR A 111 -6.46 -22.65 4.52
CA TYR A 111 -5.48 -21.58 4.60
C TYR A 111 -4.78 -21.37 3.25
N VAL A 112 -4.32 -22.43 2.59
CA VAL A 112 -3.68 -22.36 1.25
C VAL A 112 -4.66 -21.82 0.20
N GLU A 113 -5.92 -22.24 0.23
CA GLU A 113 -6.95 -21.68 -0.64
C GLU A 113 -7.21 -20.20 -0.32
N GLY A 114 -7.14 -19.80 0.94
CA GLY A 114 -7.18 -18.40 1.36
C GLY A 114 -6.06 -17.56 0.74
N ILE A 115 -4.83 -18.08 0.68
CA ILE A 115 -3.69 -17.41 0.04
C ILE A 115 -4.01 -17.15 -1.44
N LYS A 116 -4.45 -18.19 -2.16
CA LYS A 116 -4.80 -18.11 -3.59
C LYS A 116 -5.93 -17.12 -3.85
N LYS A 117 -7.00 -17.15 -3.05
CA LYS A 117 -8.10 -16.17 -3.14
C LYS A 117 -7.63 -14.74 -2.98
N VAL A 118 -6.73 -14.47 -2.02
CA VAL A 118 -6.18 -13.12 -1.84
C VAL A 118 -5.37 -12.70 -3.07
N GLN A 119 -4.58 -13.61 -3.65
CA GLN A 119 -3.85 -13.34 -4.90
C GLN A 119 -4.82 -13.03 -6.05
N GLU A 120 -5.88 -13.81 -6.23
CA GLU A 120 -6.90 -13.56 -7.26
C GLU A 120 -7.58 -12.20 -7.09
N ILE A 121 -7.88 -11.81 -5.84
CA ILE A 121 -8.46 -10.50 -5.53
C ILE A 121 -7.47 -9.38 -5.88
N ILE A 122 -6.18 -9.55 -5.58
CA ILE A 122 -5.13 -8.57 -5.91
C ILE A 122 -4.98 -8.43 -7.43
N ILE A 123 -4.92 -9.54 -8.17
CA ILE A 123 -4.83 -9.55 -9.64
C ILE A 123 -6.08 -8.89 -10.24
N SER A 124 -7.27 -9.24 -9.75
CA SER A 124 -8.53 -8.64 -10.20
C SER A 124 -8.57 -7.14 -9.93
N ARG A 125 -8.08 -6.69 -8.76
CA ARG A 125 -7.92 -5.28 -8.45
C ARG A 125 -6.98 -4.61 -9.44
N ASN A 126 -5.83 -5.21 -9.76
CA ASN A 126 -4.85 -4.64 -10.68
C ASN A 126 -5.40 -4.58 -12.11
N ASN A 127 -6.12 -5.60 -12.59
CA ASN A 127 -6.78 -5.58 -13.89
C ASN A 127 -7.87 -4.51 -13.98
N LEU A 128 -8.67 -4.33 -12.93
CA LEU A 128 -9.62 -3.22 -12.86
C LEU A 128 -8.89 -1.89 -12.82
N THR A 129 -7.78 -1.79 -12.10
CA THR A 129 -6.97 -0.57 -11.98
C THR A 129 -6.31 -0.22 -13.31
N GLU A 130 -5.73 -1.17 -14.06
CA GLU A 130 -5.14 -0.92 -15.37
C GLU A 130 -6.20 -0.62 -16.44
N ASN A 131 -7.32 -1.35 -16.47
CA ASN A 131 -8.39 -1.08 -17.43
C ASN A 131 -9.20 0.19 -17.11
N SER A 132 -9.29 0.58 -15.83
CA SER A 132 -9.93 1.83 -15.41
C SER A 132 -8.96 3.01 -15.45
N LEU A 133 -7.69 2.89 -15.03
CA LEU A 133 -6.68 3.92 -15.27
C LEU A 133 -6.50 4.16 -16.76
N ASN A 134 -6.44 3.16 -17.63
CA ASN A 134 -6.32 3.43 -19.08
C ASN A 134 -7.51 4.22 -19.65
N LYS A 135 -8.70 4.16 -19.01
CA LYS A 135 -9.89 4.94 -19.40
C LYS A 135 -10.02 6.28 -18.67
N ILE A 136 -9.59 6.35 -17.42
CA ILE A 136 -9.65 7.54 -16.55
C ILE A 136 -8.42 8.44 -16.76
N SER A 137 -7.30 7.90 -17.25
CA SER A 137 -6.06 8.65 -17.51
C SER A 137 -6.24 9.73 -18.58
N PRO A 138 -6.92 9.50 -19.73
CA PRO A 138 -7.21 10.55 -20.67
C PRO A 138 -8.15 11.62 -20.09
N GLU A 139 -9.22 11.23 -19.39
CA GLU A 139 -10.20 12.17 -18.85
C GLU A 139 -9.64 13.02 -17.71
N ILE A 140 -8.81 12.47 -16.83
CA ILE A 140 -8.11 13.21 -15.77
C ILE A 140 -6.96 14.03 -16.35
N ALA A 141 -6.18 13.50 -17.31
CA ALA A 141 -5.14 14.28 -17.99
C ALA A 141 -5.73 15.47 -18.74
N GLU A 142 -6.86 15.28 -19.43
CA GLU A 142 -7.59 16.34 -20.12
C GLU A 142 -8.23 17.34 -19.15
N GLN A 143 -8.73 16.89 -17.98
CA GLN A 143 -9.18 17.80 -16.92
C GLN A 143 -8.02 18.60 -16.31
N ILE A 144 -6.86 17.99 -16.06
CA ILE A 144 -5.66 18.66 -15.57
C ILE A 144 -5.12 19.64 -16.62
N GLU A 145 -5.13 19.27 -17.90
CA GLU A 145 -4.76 20.13 -19.02
C GLU A 145 -5.72 21.31 -19.17
N ARG A 146 -7.04 21.10 -19.04
CA ARG A 146 -8.04 22.18 -19.00
C ARG A 146 -7.86 23.11 -17.81
N ILE A 147 -7.53 22.60 -16.62
CA ILE A 147 -7.24 23.42 -15.44
C ILE A 147 -5.94 24.23 -15.63
N LYS A 148 -4.93 23.62 -16.24
CA LYS A 148 -3.66 24.27 -16.58
C LYS A 148 -3.87 25.38 -17.61
N LEU A 149 -4.57 25.10 -18.72
CA LEU A 149 -4.95 26.07 -19.75
C LEU A 149 -5.86 27.19 -19.21
N ALA A 150 -6.80 26.88 -18.31
CA ALA A 150 -7.62 27.89 -17.66
C ALA A 150 -6.82 28.79 -16.71
N SER A 151 -5.77 28.25 -16.06
CA SER A 151 -4.86 29.04 -15.23
C SER A 151 -3.89 29.88 -16.07
N GLU A 152 -3.40 29.35 -17.20
CA GLU A 152 -2.59 30.09 -18.18
C GLU A 152 -3.41 31.19 -18.86
N SER A 153 -4.65 30.90 -19.29
CA SER A 153 -5.55 31.90 -19.86
C SER A 153 -5.88 33.01 -18.87
N ARG A 154 -6.00 32.70 -17.58
CA ARG A 154 -6.19 33.72 -16.53
C ARG A 154 -4.91 34.53 -16.27
N LEU A 155 -3.72 33.98 -16.55
CA LEU A 155 -2.43 34.71 -16.48
C LEU A 155 -2.17 35.54 -17.75
N ASP A 156 -2.62 35.09 -18.91
CA ASP A 156 -2.57 35.84 -20.18
C ASP A 156 -3.58 37.00 -20.22
N GLU A 157 -4.68 36.93 -19.44
CA GLU A 157 -5.64 38.02 -19.30
C GLU A 157 -5.16 39.08 -18.28
N ILE A 158 -4.47 38.65 -17.22
CA ILE A 158 -3.91 39.53 -16.16
C ILE A 158 -2.55 40.14 -16.57
N GLY A 159 -1.75 39.46 -17.39
CA GLY A 159 -0.41 39.88 -17.82
C GLY A 159 -0.37 41.25 -18.54
N PRO A 160 -1.21 41.49 -19.56
CA PRO A 160 -1.27 42.77 -20.26
C PRO A 160 -1.81 43.91 -19.39
N GLN A 161 -2.74 43.63 -18.46
CA GLN A 161 -3.32 44.63 -17.56
C GLN A 161 -2.31 45.09 -16.51
N LEU A 162 -1.56 44.18 -15.90
CA LEU A 162 -0.47 44.53 -14.97
C LEU A 162 0.65 45.33 -15.67
N GLN A 163 0.94 45.04 -16.94
CA GLN A 163 1.99 45.74 -17.68
C GLN A 163 1.54 47.15 -18.12
N SER A 164 0.28 47.34 -18.51
CA SER A 164 -0.25 48.66 -18.91
C SER A 164 -0.43 49.64 -17.74
N ASP A 165 -0.80 49.11 -16.55
CA ASP A 165 -0.91 49.93 -15.33
C ASP A 165 0.48 50.33 -14.80
N SER A 166 1.47 49.45 -14.95
CA SER A 166 2.84 49.70 -14.52
C SER A 166 3.57 50.73 -15.40
N GLU A 167 3.38 50.70 -16.73
CA GLU A 167 3.98 51.69 -17.64
C GLU A 167 3.39 53.10 -17.43
N SER A 168 2.07 53.20 -17.18
CA SER A 168 1.40 54.48 -16.90
C SER A 168 1.85 55.11 -15.58
N ALA A 169 2.08 54.29 -14.55
CA ALA A 169 2.59 54.73 -13.26
C ALA A 169 4.04 55.26 -13.37
N ILE A 170 4.90 54.57 -14.13
CA ILE A 170 6.29 54.98 -14.34
C ILE A 170 6.37 56.32 -15.09
N ILE A 171 5.58 56.51 -16.16
CA ILE A 171 5.56 57.77 -16.92
C ILE A 171 5.08 58.95 -16.05
N THR A 172 4.04 58.74 -15.23
CA THR A 172 3.51 59.78 -14.34
C THR A 172 4.55 60.23 -13.31
N ILE A 173 5.30 59.29 -12.72
CA ILE A 173 6.38 59.58 -11.76
C ILE A 173 7.51 60.39 -12.42
N ILE A 174 7.89 60.06 -13.66
CA ILE A 174 8.93 60.77 -14.40
C ILE A 174 8.53 62.22 -14.68
N VAL A 175 7.30 62.46 -15.14
CA VAL A 175 6.79 63.82 -15.41
C VAL A 175 6.74 64.66 -14.14
N PHE A 176 6.23 64.09 -13.04
CA PHE A 176 6.18 64.79 -11.75
C PHE A 176 7.58 65.17 -11.25
N SER A 177 8.55 64.28 -11.42
CA SER A 177 9.95 64.52 -11.03
C SER A 177 10.57 65.67 -11.82
N LEU A 178 10.33 65.75 -13.12
CA LEU A 178 10.82 66.85 -13.96
C LEU A 178 10.21 68.21 -13.57
N ILE A 179 8.92 68.24 -13.24
CA ILE A 179 8.26 69.47 -12.78
C ILE A 179 8.86 69.95 -11.46
N VAL A 180 9.06 69.05 -10.49
CA VAL A 180 9.66 69.39 -9.19
C VAL A 180 11.07 69.94 -9.36
N ILE A 181 11.90 69.31 -10.21
CA ILE A 181 13.25 69.81 -10.52
C ILE A 181 13.18 71.19 -11.17
N GLY A 182 12.30 71.38 -12.16
CA GLY A 182 12.11 72.66 -12.85
C GLY A 182 11.69 73.79 -11.91
N VAL A 183 10.73 73.52 -11.01
CA VAL A 183 10.30 74.47 -9.98
C VAL A 183 11.43 74.76 -9.00
N GLY A 184 12.21 73.75 -8.61
CA GLY A 184 13.39 73.93 -7.76
C GLY A 184 14.45 74.83 -8.39
N VAL A 185 14.75 74.64 -9.68
CA VAL A 185 15.67 75.50 -10.45
C VAL A 185 15.10 76.91 -10.58
N PHE A 186 13.81 77.05 -10.86
CA PHE A 186 13.14 78.34 -10.98
C PHE A 186 13.16 79.11 -9.66
N LEU A 187 12.79 78.47 -8.54
CA LEU A 187 12.84 79.07 -7.21
C LEU A 187 14.28 79.41 -6.80
N SER A 188 15.24 78.52 -7.08
CA SER A 188 16.67 78.79 -6.83
C SER A 188 17.16 80.00 -7.61
N TYR A 189 16.82 80.11 -8.89
CA TYR A 189 17.14 81.26 -9.73
C TYR A 189 16.45 82.54 -9.24
N PHE A 190 15.18 82.46 -8.82
CA PHE A 190 14.43 83.61 -8.32
C PHE A 190 14.99 84.11 -6.98
N ILE A 191 15.34 83.20 -6.05
CA ILE A 191 16.00 83.54 -4.78
C ILE A 191 17.38 84.15 -5.04
N PHE A 192 18.18 83.58 -5.94
CA PHE A 192 19.49 84.13 -6.30
C PHE A 192 19.42 85.51 -6.95
N LYS A 193 18.36 85.81 -7.72
CA LYS A 193 18.20 87.10 -8.40
C LYS A 193 17.59 88.20 -7.52
N PHE A 194 16.95 87.85 -6.40
CA PHE A 194 16.32 88.78 -5.46
C PHE A 194 17.05 88.87 -4.11
N ASN A 195 18.23 88.26 -3.97
CA ASN A 195 19.23 88.52 -2.93
C ASN A 195 20.43 89.27 -3.54
#